data_AF-K0IDA0-F1
#
_entry.id   AF-K0IDA0-F1
#
_cell.length_a   1.000
_cell.length_b   1.000
_cell.length_c   1.000
_cell.angle_alpha   90.00
_cell.angle_beta   90.00
_cell.angle_gamma   90.00
#
_symmetry.space_group_name_H-M   'P 1'
#
loop_
_entity.id
_entity.type
_entity.pdbx_description
1 polymer ?
#
loop_
_entity_poly.entity_id
_entity_poly.type
_entity_poly.pdbx_seq_one_letter_code
_entity_poly.pdbx_strand_id
1 'polypeptide(L)' 'MGKVVMQLVCDTCGKVLLEKPGVSEERFPITSEEAQQLDKDHRGHECHIEAVEKDQ' A
#
# COMPACT_ATOMS: atom_id res chain seq x y z
N MET A 1 -6.69 21.32 3.47
CA MET A 1 -5.54 20.93 2.62
C MET A 1 -5.44 19.43 2.73
N GLY A 2 -5.92 18.70 1.71
CA GLY A 2 -5.90 17.24 1.71
C GLY A 2 -4.47 16.71 1.81
N LYS A 3 -4.31 15.57 2.50
CA LYS A 3 -3.04 14.87 2.60
C LYS A 3 -3.01 13.76 1.56
N VAL A 4 -2.09 13.84 0.62
CA VAL A 4 -1.82 12.74 -0.32
C VAL A 4 -1.10 11.63 0.43
N VAL A 5 -1.66 10.43 0.39
CA VAL A 5 -1.05 9.21 0.92
C VAL A 5 -1.03 8.16 -0.17
N MET A 6 0.01 7.34 -0.16
CA MET A 6 0.09 6.17 -1.04
C MET A 6 -0.46 4.96 -0.31
N GLN A 7 -1.23 4.15 -1.01
CA GLN A 7 -1.83 2.92 -0.50
C GLN A 7 -1.37 1.74 -1.33
N LEU A 8 -0.92 0.67 -0.67
CA LEU A 8 -0.77 -0.64 -1.30
C LEU A 8 -2.09 -1.36 -1.15
N VAL A 9 -2.76 -1.62 -2.26
CA VAL A 9 -4.07 -2.25 -2.31
C VAL A 9 -3.94 -3.63 -2.93
N CYS A 10 -4.61 -4.60 -2.34
CA CYS A 10 -4.70 -5.94 -2.89
C CYS A 10 -6.02 -6.09 -3.61
N ASP A 11 -5.98 -6.20 -4.94
CA ASP A 11 -7.17 -6.41 -5.77
C ASP A 11 -7.83 -7.74 -5.48
N THR A 12 -7.02 -8.76 -5.15
CA THR A 12 -7.53 -10.09 -4.81
C THR A 12 -8.33 -10.09 -3.49
N CYS A 13 -7.95 -9.24 -2.54
CA CYS A 13 -8.64 -9.13 -1.25
C CYS A 13 -9.64 -7.98 -1.17
N GLY A 14 -9.57 -7.01 -2.10
CA GLY A 14 -10.38 -5.79 -2.10
C GLY A 14 -10.13 -4.88 -0.89
N LYS A 15 -8.91 -4.87 -0.34
CA LYS A 15 -8.57 -4.09 0.86
C LYS A 15 -7.20 -3.42 0.76
N VAL A 16 -7.05 -2.30 1.46
CA VAL A 16 -5.77 -1.60 1.66
C VAL A 16 -4.90 -2.42 2.62
N LEU A 17 -3.71 -2.78 2.18
CA LEU A 17 -2.73 -3.52 2.98
C LEU A 17 -1.81 -2.59 3.76
N LEU A 18 -1.31 -1.55 3.11
CA LEU A 18 -0.40 -0.57 3.71
C LEU A 18 -0.76 0.84 3.24
N GLU A 19 -0.55 1.82 4.10
CA GLU A 19 -0.74 3.24 3.79
C GLU A 19 0.48 4.01 4.29
N LYS A 20 1.11 4.79 3.42
CA LYS A 20 2.28 5.60 3.77
C LYS A 20 2.14 7.04 3.24
N PRO A 21 2.28 8.06 4.10
CA PRO A 21 2.33 9.45 3.68
C PRO A 21 3.72 9.82 3.15
N GLY A 22 3.78 10.69 2.13
CA GLY A 22 5.04 11.28 1.65
C GLY A 22 5.97 10.31 0.91
N VAL A 23 5.44 9.19 0.39
CA VAL A 23 6.14 8.28 -0.52
C VAL A 23 5.59 8.44 -1.94
N SER A 24 6.36 8.04 -2.94
CA SER A 24 6.00 8.15 -4.36
C SER A 24 5.63 6.78 -4.93
N GLU A 25 4.79 6.72 -5.98
CA GLU A 25 4.44 5.45 -6.66
C GLU A 25 5.68 4.67 -7.12
N GLU A 26 6.73 5.38 -7.56
CA GLU A 26 7.99 4.79 -8.01
C GLU A 26 8.77 4.07 -6.88
N ARG A 27 8.51 4.44 -5.63
CA ARG A 27 9.20 3.93 -4.44
C ARG A 27 8.22 3.85 -3.28
N PHE A 28 7.56 2.70 -3.14
CA PHE A 28 6.79 2.35 -1.95
C PHE A 28 7.64 1.45 -1.02
N PRO A 29 8.51 2.04 -0.17
CA PRO A 29 9.37 1.26 0.69
C PRO A 29 8.54 0.51 1.73
N ILE A 30 8.59 -0.81 1.68
CA ILE A 30 8.08 -1.69 2.73
C ILE A 30 9.24 -2.17 3.61
N THR A 31 8.99 -2.29 4.89
CA THR A 31 9.91 -2.89 5.85
C THR A 31 9.95 -4.41 5.67
N SER A 32 11.00 -5.05 6.17
CA SER A 32 11.13 -6.51 6.11
C SER A 32 10.00 -7.25 6.85
N GLU A 33 9.38 -6.62 7.85
CA GLU A 33 8.24 -7.20 8.57
C GLU A 33 6.96 -7.12 7.74
N GLU A 34 6.67 -5.94 7.14
CA GLU A 34 5.56 -5.76 6.20
C GLU A 34 5.69 -6.72 5.00
N ALA A 35 6.89 -6.88 4.44
CA ALA A 35 7.15 -7.80 3.35
C ALA A 35 6.89 -9.27 3.74
N GLN A 36 7.28 -9.68 4.95
CA GLN A 36 7.01 -11.04 5.44
C GLN A 36 5.51 -11.28 5.66
N GLN A 37 4.76 -10.30 6.15
CA GLN A 37 3.30 -10.43 6.29
C GLN A 37 2.62 -10.50 4.92
N LEU A 38 3.06 -9.68 3.96
CA LEU A 38 2.58 -9.73 2.58
C LEU A 38 2.89 -11.10 1.93
N ASP A 39 4.08 -11.64 2.11
CA ASP A 39 4.44 -12.96 1.58
C ASP A 39 3.71 -14.11 2.29
N LYS A 40 3.29 -13.93 3.54
CA LYS A 40 2.51 -14.95 4.25
C LYS A 40 1.04 -14.94 3.86
N ASP A 41 0.44 -13.77 3.76
CA ASP A 41 -1.02 -13.60 3.64
C ASP A 41 -1.48 -13.21 2.21
N HIS A 42 -0.58 -12.69 1.37
CA HIS A 42 -0.91 -12.10 0.07
C HIS A 42 0.04 -12.56 -1.06
N ARG A 43 0.78 -13.66 -0.86
CA ARG A 43 1.68 -14.22 -1.88
C ARG A 43 0.88 -14.76 -3.06
N GLY A 44 1.21 -14.25 -4.24
CA GLY A 44 0.50 -14.59 -5.47
C GLY A 44 -0.80 -13.80 -5.69
N HIS A 45 -1.12 -12.82 -4.83
CA HIS A 45 -2.20 -11.88 -5.08
C HIS A 45 -1.73 -10.76 -6.00
N GLU A 46 -2.64 -10.28 -6.84
CA GLU A 46 -2.43 -9.04 -7.58
C GLU A 46 -2.62 -7.86 -6.62
N CYS A 47 -1.58 -7.05 -6.50
CA CYS A 47 -1.58 -5.85 -5.69
C CYS A 47 -1.06 -4.69 -6.52
N HIS A 48 -1.64 -3.51 -6.32
CA HIS A 48 -1.20 -2.27 -6.94
C HIS A 48 -1.02 -1.17 -5.90
N ILE A 49 -0.30 -0.12 -6.26
CA ILE A 49 -0.12 1.06 -5.43
C ILE A 49 -0.95 2.18 -6.04
N GLU A 50 -1.73 2.88 -5.23
CA GLU A 50 -2.51 4.04 -5.66
C GLU A 50 -2.25 5.26 -4.76
N ALA A 51 -2.32 6.45 -5.35
CA ALA A 51 -2.24 7.72 -4.64
C ALA A 51 -3.66 8.18 -4.30
N VAL A 52 -3.97 8.32 -3.01
CA VAL A 52 -5.27 8.83 -2.57
C VAL A 52 -5.11 10.14 -1.81
N GLU A 53 -5.98 11.09 -2.10
CA GLU A 53 -6.10 12.33 -1.33
C GLU A 53 -7.11 12.10 -0.21
N LYS A 54 -6.66 12.21 1.04
CA LYS A 54 -7.54 12.16 2.22
C LYS A 54 -7.72 13.56 2.78
N ASP A 55 -8.96 14.02 2.82
CA ASP A 55 -9.34 15.21 3.60
C ASP A 55 -9.38 14.80 5.08
N GLN A 56 -8.73 15.59 5.94
CA GLN A 56 -8.67 15.35 7.39
C GLN A 56 -10.02 15.57 8.07
#